data_AF-T2AZX8-F1
#
_entry.id   AF-T2AZX8-F1
#
_cell.length_a   1.000
_cell.length_b   1.000
_cell.length_c   1.000
_cell.angle_alpha   90.00
_cell.angle_beta   90.00
_cell.angle_gamma   90.00
#
_symmetry.space_group_name_H-M   'P 1'
#
loop_
_entity.id
_entity.type
_entity.pdbx_description
1 polymer ?
#
loop_
_entity_poly.entity_id
_entity_poly.type
_entity_poly.pdbx_seq_one_letter_code
_entity_poly.pdbx_strand_id
1 'polypeptide(L)'
;SPVWDTSLATHAMLEANLSSGPRILENDSTSKACKWLEKLQIKDCAGDWAVWRPNLRPGGWAFQYHNDYYPDIDDTAVVAMALHRTGNKTYEPALLRAAEWIIGMQSKNGGWAAFDADNEYHLLENMPFADHGALLDPPSVDVSARCISFLTQLGYDQTNGTIKRGIEYLKKNQEEDGSWYGRWG
;
A
#
# COMPACT_ATOMS: atom_id res chain seq x y z
N SER A 1 -4.04 2.11 14.50
CA SER A 1 -2.92 2.21 13.56
C SER A 1 -1.68 1.41 13.96
N PRO A 2 -1.72 0.26 14.67
CA PRO A 2 -0.47 -0.39 15.11
C PRO A 2 0.46 -0.81 13.97
N VAL A 3 -0.07 -1.29 12.84
CA VAL A 3 0.76 -1.67 11.67
C VAL A 3 1.29 -0.42 10.98
N TRP A 4 0.42 0.53 10.67
CA TRP A 4 0.77 1.82 10.08
C TRP A 4 1.82 2.61 10.89
N ASP A 5 1.61 2.79 12.19
CA ASP A 5 2.52 3.56 13.04
C ASP A 5 3.88 2.86 13.15
N THR A 6 3.88 1.53 13.25
CA THR A 6 5.12 0.75 13.32
C THR A 6 5.89 0.83 12.00
N SER A 7 5.20 0.77 10.85
CA SER A 7 5.84 0.84 9.54
C SER A 7 6.43 2.23 9.29
N LEU A 8 5.69 3.31 9.58
CA LEU A 8 6.18 4.69 9.46
C LEU A 8 7.34 4.99 10.43
N ALA A 9 7.25 4.55 11.69
CA ALA A 9 8.37 4.70 12.63
C ALA A 9 9.61 3.92 12.15
N THR A 10 9.42 2.73 11.60
CA THR A 10 10.51 1.93 11.02
C THR A 10 11.15 2.66 9.84
N HIS A 11 10.36 3.26 8.95
CA HIS A 11 10.86 4.09 7.86
C HIS A 11 11.73 5.23 8.34
N ALA A 12 11.23 6.03 9.28
CA ALA A 12 11.94 7.18 9.82
C ALA A 12 13.28 6.75 10.46
N MET A 13 13.27 5.66 11.22
CA MET A 13 14.49 5.12 11.83
C MET A 13 15.50 4.61 10.80
N LEU A 14 15.05 3.92 9.75
CA LEU A 14 15.92 3.45 8.67
C LEU A 14 16.57 4.63 7.92
N GLU A 15 15.80 5.68 7.59
CA GLU A 15 16.32 6.88 6.92
C GLU A 15 17.31 7.67 7.80
N ALA A 16 16.99 7.86 9.08
CA ALA A 16 17.86 8.54 10.02
C ALA A 16 19.19 7.77 10.23
N ASN A 17 19.12 6.43 10.28
CA ASN A 17 20.30 5.58 10.41
C ASN A 17 21.19 5.68 9.16
N LEU A 18 20.64 5.66 7.95
CA LEU A 18 21.41 5.84 6.70
C LEU A 18 22.20 7.16 6.70
N SER A 19 21.61 8.21 7.26
CA SER A 19 22.23 9.53 7.37
C SER A 19 23.35 9.60 8.43
N SER A 20 23.37 8.66 9.38
CA SER A 20 24.27 8.64 10.54
C SER A 20 25.46 7.69 10.39
N GLY A 21 25.60 7.01 9.25
CA GLY A 21 26.67 6.04 8.95
C GLY A 21 26.23 4.57 9.10
N PRO A 22 27.11 3.61 8.74
CA PRO A 22 26.75 2.19 8.73
C PRO A 22 26.46 1.69 10.14
N ARG A 23 25.23 1.22 10.37
CA ARG A 23 24.80 0.59 11.61
C ARG A 23 24.35 -0.84 11.33
N ILE A 24 24.79 -1.77 12.19
CA ILE A 24 24.29 -3.14 12.19
C ILE A 24 22.86 -3.10 12.74
N LEU A 25 21.87 -3.41 11.90
CA LEU A 25 20.46 -3.51 12.28
C LEU A 25 20.17 -4.76 13.13
N GLU A 26 21.14 -5.66 13.29
CA GLU A 26 20.93 -6.93 13.98
C GLU A 26 20.53 -6.72 15.45
N ASN A 27 19.37 -7.27 15.81
CA ASN A 27 18.79 -7.28 17.15
C ASN A 27 18.41 -5.91 17.75
N ASP A 28 18.38 -4.84 16.95
CA ASP A 28 17.85 -3.54 17.38
C ASP A 28 16.30 -3.49 17.35
N SER A 29 15.73 -2.36 17.77
CA SER A 29 14.27 -2.14 17.74
C SER A 29 13.69 -2.18 16.32
N THR A 30 14.43 -1.67 15.33
CA THR A 30 14.05 -1.63 13.91
C THR A 30 13.92 -3.05 13.34
N SER A 31 14.88 -3.92 13.62
CA SER A 31 14.85 -5.33 13.19
C SER A 31 13.72 -6.09 13.87
N LYS A 32 13.46 -5.84 15.16
CA LYS A 32 12.31 -6.42 15.86
C LYS A 32 10.97 -5.97 15.25
N ALA A 33 10.85 -4.69 14.91
CA ALA A 33 9.67 -4.16 14.22
C ALA A 33 9.48 -4.82 12.84
N CYS A 34 10.53 -4.92 12.02
CA CYS A 34 10.47 -5.60 10.73
C CYS A 34 10.05 -7.08 10.85
N LYS A 35 10.61 -7.82 11.83
CA LYS A 35 10.21 -9.20 12.10
C LYS A 35 8.76 -9.31 12.57
N TRP A 36 8.26 -8.33 13.30
CA TRP A 36 6.86 -8.29 13.73
C TRP A 36 5.94 -8.00 12.54
N LEU A 37 6.27 -7.01 11.71
CA LEU A 37 5.53 -6.68 10.50
C LEU A 37 5.47 -7.86 9.52
N GLU A 38 6.58 -8.54 9.23
CA GLU A 38 6.59 -9.69 8.31
C GLU A 38 5.61 -10.80 8.74
N LYS A 39 5.49 -11.05 10.04
CA LYS A 39 4.55 -12.05 10.59
C LYS A 39 3.09 -11.69 10.41
N LEU A 40 2.77 -10.41 10.22
CA LEU A 40 1.40 -9.93 10.04
C LEU A 40 0.94 -9.95 8.58
N GLN A 41 1.79 -10.36 7.64
CA GLN A 41 1.36 -10.47 6.24
C GLN A 41 0.26 -11.51 6.12
N ILE A 42 -0.86 -11.10 5.51
CA ILE A 42 -2.01 -11.96 5.26
C ILE A 42 -1.73 -12.78 4.00
N LYS A 43 -1.52 -14.09 4.16
CA LYS A 43 -1.09 -15.00 3.07
C LYS A 43 -2.20 -15.98 2.63
N ASP A 44 -3.14 -16.28 3.52
CA ASP A 44 -4.08 -17.40 3.39
C ASP A 44 -5.56 -17.00 3.57
N CYS A 45 -5.86 -15.72 3.81
CA CYS A 45 -7.22 -15.19 3.93
C CYS A 45 -7.58 -14.34 2.71
N ALA A 46 -8.61 -14.76 1.96
CA ALA A 46 -9.24 -13.93 0.94
C ALA A 46 -10.32 -13.07 1.60
N GLY A 47 -10.14 -11.75 1.53
CA GLY A 47 -11.06 -10.75 2.10
C GLY A 47 -12.19 -10.37 1.14
N ASP A 48 -12.95 -9.33 1.49
CA ASP A 48 -14.05 -8.83 0.64
C ASP A 48 -13.55 -8.37 -0.74
N TRP A 49 -12.30 -7.90 -0.82
CA TRP A 49 -11.60 -7.55 -2.06
C TRP A 49 -11.59 -8.69 -3.10
N ALA A 50 -11.68 -9.95 -2.66
CA ALA A 50 -11.70 -11.10 -3.55
C ALA A 50 -12.98 -11.18 -4.39
N VAL A 51 -14.06 -10.46 -4.03
CA VAL A 51 -15.24 -10.30 -4.89
C VAL A 51 -14.84 -9.71 -6.25
N TRP A 52 -13.97 -8.71 -6.24
CA TRP A 52 -13.47 -8.05 -7.44
C TRP A 52 -12.25 -8.74 -8.06
N ARG A 53 -11.48 -9.48 -7.26
CA ARG A 53 -10.22 -10.13 -7.65
C ARG A 53 -10.17 -11.60 -7.18
N PRO A 54 -11.07 -12.48 -7.63
CA PRO A 54 -11.27 -13.82 -7.05
C PRO A 54 -10.09 -14.78 -7.23
N ASN A 55 -9.24 -14.54 -8.22
CA ASN A 55 -8.08 -15.38 -8.53
C ASN A 55 -6.75 -14.78 -8.03
N LEU A 56 -6.79 -13.60 -7.41
CA LEU A 56 -5.61 -12.96 -6.85
C LEU A 56 -5.29 -13.57 -5.49
N ARG A 57 -4.03 -13.96 -5.27
CA ARG A 57 -3.63 -14.54 -3.99
C ARG A 57 -3.48 -13.45 -2.93
N PRO A 58 -3.86 -13.68 -1.66
CA PRO A 58 -3.67 -12.71 -0.60
C PRO A 58 -2.20 -12.37 -0.38
N GLY A 59 -1.90 -11.11 -0.11
CA GLY A 59 -0.52 -10.66 0.14
C GLY A 59 -0.38 -9.35 0.91
N GLY A 60 -1.47 -8.82 1.43
CA GLY A 60 -1.53 -7.51 2.06
C GLY A 60 -1.29 -7.51 3.57
N TRP A 61 -1.33 -6.32 4.15
CA TRP A 61 -1.36 -6.05 5.58
C TRP A 61 -2.60 -5.22 5.90
N ALA A 62 -3.12 -5.38 7.11
CA ALA A 62 -4.18 -4.52 7.62
C ALA A 62 -3.60 -3.41 8.52
N PHE A 63 -4.38 -2.35 8.71
CA PHE A 63 -4.05 -1.25 9.62
C PHE A 63 -3.96 -1.67 11.10
N GLN A 64 -4.78 -2.64 11.51
CA GLN A 64 -4.89 -3.17 12.86
C GLN A 64 -4.01 -4.42 13.09
N TYR A 65 -4.01 -4.94 14.32
CA TYR A 65 -3.27 -6.16 14.66
C TYR A 65 -3.72 -7.39 13.86
N HIS A 66 -5.03 -7.58 13.75
CA HIS A 66 -5.66 -8.72 13.09
C HIS A 66 -6.96 -8.25 12.46
N ASN A 67 -7.00 -8.20 11.13
CA ASN A 67 -8.17 -7.80 10.37
C ASN A 67 -8.08 -8.38 8.95
N ASP A 68 -7.89 -9.70 8.88
CA ASP A 68 -7.40 -10.40 7.70
C ASP A 68 -8.34 -10.30 6.47
N TYR A 69 -9.63 -10.01 6.70
CA TYR A 69 -10.61 -9.79 5.64
C TYR A 69 -10.54 -8.38 5.01
N TYR A 70 -9.87 -7.43 5.66
CA TYR A 70 -9.75 -6.04 5.21
C TYR A 70 -8.29 -5.55 5.23
N PRO A 71 -7.39 -6.19 4.45
CA PRO A 71 -6.07 -5.63 4.21
C PRO A 71 -6.19 -4.28 3.47
N ASP A 72 -5.37 -3.31 3.85
CA ASP A 72 -5.29 -2.01 3.20
C ASP A 72 -4.11 -2.01 2.21
N ILE A 73 -4.36 -1.47 1.03
CA ILE A 73 -3.42 -1.36 -0.07
C ILE A 73 -2.26 -0.43 0.30
N ASP A 74 -2.54 0.64 1.04
CA ASP A 74 -1.49 1.59 1.39
C ASP A 74 -0.62 1.14 2.57
N ASP A 75 -1.20 0.51 3.61
CA ASP A 75 -0.45 -0.21 4.66
C ASP A 75 0.47 -1.25 4.02
N THR A 76 -0.05 -2.03 3.06
CA THR A 76 0.74 -3.03 2.35
C THR A 76 1.94 -2.41 1.66
N ALA A 77 1.75 -1.29 0.94
CA ALA A 77 2.83 -0.60 0.25
C ALA A 77 3.88 -0.07 1.25
N VAL A 78 3.45 0.57 2.34
CA VAL A 78 4.35 1.15 3.34
C VAL A 78 5.11 0.07 4.11
N VAL A 79 4.44 -0.99 4.57
CA VAL A 79 5.12 -2.12 5.23
C VAL A 79 6.16 -2.76 4.30
N ALA A 80 5.79 -3.04 3.05
CA ALA A 80 6.71 -3.66 2.11
C ALA A 80 7.91 -2.75 1.77
N MET A 81 7.70 -1.43 1.65
CA MET A 81 8.82 -0.49 1.50
C MET A 81 9.78 -0.51 2.69
N ALA A 82 9.26 -0.55 3.93
CA ALA A 82 10.08 -0.60 5.14
C ALA A 82 10.93 -1.88 5.16
N LEU A 83 10.32 -3.05 4.91
CA LEU A 83 11.01 -4.33 4.85
C LEU A 83 12.10 -4.34 3.78
N HIS A 84 11.80 -3.82 2.59
CA HIS A 84 12.77 -3.73 1.49
C HIS A 84 13.99 -2.88 1.83
N ARG A 85 13.80 -1.73 2.50
CA ARG A 85 14.89 -0.81 2.88
C ARG A 85 15.90 -1.40 3.87
N THR A 86 15.56 -2.49 4.56
CA THR A 86 16.52 -3.21 5.40
C THR A 86 17.63 -3.89 4.60
N GLY A 87 17.43 -4.11 3.29
CA GLY A 87 18.34 -4.89 2.45
C GLY A 87 18.38 -6.39 2.78
N ASN A 88 17.58 -6.85 3.74
CA ASN A 88 17.57 -8.24 4.19
C ASN A 88 16.81 -9.13 3.20
N LYS A 89 17.55 -10.00 2.51
CA LYS A 89 17.02 -10.95 1.52
C LYS A 89 16.01 -11.94 2.08
N THR A 90 15.95 -12.16 3.40
CA THR A 90 14.92 -13.04 3.99
C THR A 90 13.51 -12.50 3.78
N TYR A 91 13.34 -11.21 3.52
CA TYR A 91 12.02 -10.60 3.27
C TYR A 91 11.57 -10.67 1.81
N GLU A 92 12.43 -11.09 0.88
CA GLU A 92 12.13 -11.14 -0.56
C GLU A 92 10.82 -11.88 -0.90
N PRO A 93 10.49 -13.05 -0.31
CA PRO A 93 9.21 -13.70 -0.56
C PRO A 93 7.99 -12.85 -0.16
N ALA A 94 8.08 -12.14 0.96
CA ALA A 94 7.00 -11.27 1.44
C ALA A 94 6.83 -10.06 0.51
N LEU A 95 7.94 -9.48 0.04
CA LEU A 95 7.95 -8.34 -0.89
C LEU A 95 7.35 -8.70 -2.25
N LEU A 96 7.74 -9.84 -2.82
CA LEU A 96 7.20 -10.30 -4.10
C LEU A 96 5.70 -10.62 -3.98
N ARG A 97 5.28 -11.19 -2.85
CA ARG A 97 3.85 -11.43 -2.58
C ARG A 97 3.06 -10.13 -2.44
N ALA A 98 3.62 -9.12 -1.77
CA ALA A 98 3.01 -7.80 -1.64
C ALA A 98 2.88 -7.12 -3.02
N ALA A 99 3.91 -7.21 -3.86
CA ALA A 99 3.90 -6.64 -5.19
C ALA A 99 2.87 -7.31 -6.10
N GLU A 100 2.78 -8.64 -6.08
CA GLU A 100 1.72 -9.39 -6.79
C GLU A 100 0.33 -8.89 -6.40
N TRP A 101 0.08 -8.77 -5.09
CA TRP A 101 -1.21 -8.33 -4.58
C TRP A 101 -1.51 -6.88 -4.95
N ILE A 102 -0.59 -5.94 -4.72
CA ILE A 102 -0.76 -4.52 -5.12
C ILE A 102 -1.01 -4.39 -6.63
N ILE A 103 -0.24 -5.09 -7.48
CA ILE A 103 -0.44 -5.04 -8.93
C ILE A 103 -1.85 -5.53 -9.30
N GLY A 104 -2.33 -6.62 -8.68
CA GLY A 104 -3.66 -7.16 -8.91
C GLY A 104 -4.79 -6.26 -8.39
N MET A 105 -4.53 -5.46 -7.37
CA MET A 105 -5.49 -4.53 -6.77
C MET A 105 -5.58 -3.17 -7.49
N GLN A 106 -4.84 -2.96 -8.59
CA GLN A 106 -4.98 -1.73 -9.37
C GLN A 106 -6.39 -1.64 -10.01
N SER A 107 -7.00 -0.47 -9.92
CA SER A 107 -8.28 -0.17 -10.56
C SER A 107 -8.09 0.14 -12.04
N LYS A 108 -9.17 0.01 -12.83
CA LYS A 108 -9.17 0.23 -14.29
C LYS A 108 -8.74 1.64 -14.68
N ASN A 109 -9.01 2.63 -13.84
CA ASN A 109 -8.62 4.03 -14.06
C ASN A 109 -7.10 4.28 -13.87
N GLY A 110 -6.35 3.27 -13.39
CA GLY A 110 -4.90 3.33 -13.17
C GLY A 110 -4.49 3.63 -11.73
N GLY A 111 -5.41 4.06 -10.87
CA GLY A 111 -5.15 4.32 -9.46
C GLY A 111 -5.38 3.10 -8.56
N TRP A 112 -5.13 3.30 -7.28
CA TRP A 112 -5.43 2.37 -6.19
C TRP A 112 -6.32 3.07 -5.15
N ALA A 113 -7.30 2.33 -4.65
CA ALA A 113 -8.12 2.70 -3.51
C ALA A 113 -7.51 2.12 -2.21
N ALA A 114 -8.16 2.30 -1.07
CA ALA A 114 -7.66 1.77 0.20
C ALA A 114 -7.84 0.24 0.28
N PHE A 115 -9.03 -0.27 -0.02
CA PHE A 115 -9.38 -1.69 0.19
C PHE A 115 -9.76 -2.40 -1.11
N ASP A 116 -10.59 -1.79 -1.94
CA ASP A 116 -11.26 -2.46 -3.05
C ASP A 116 -10.90 -1.86 -4.41
N ALA A 117 -10.60 -2.73 -5.37
CA ALA A 117 -10.42 -2.29 -6.74
C ALA A 117 -11.76 -2.03 -7.43
N ASP A 118 -11.85 -0.95 -8.20
CA ASP A 118 -13.03 -0.56 -9.00
C ASP A 118 -14.31 -0.23 -8.18
N ASN A 119 -14.19 0.12 -6.90
CA ASN A 119 -15.33 0.54 -6.05
C ASN A 119 -15.74 2.01 -6.33
N GLU A 120 -16.16 2.27 -7.57
CA GLU A 120 -16.48 3.61 -8.11
C GLU A 120 -17.97 3.73 -8.51
N TYR A 121 -18.88 3.11 -7.73
CA TYR A 121 -20.33 3.16 -7.98
C TYR A 121 -20.98 4.48 -7.54
N HIS A 122 -20.49 5.62 -8.04
CA HIS A 122 -20.83 6.99 -7.60
C HIS A 122 -22.34 7.31 -7.56
N LEU A 123 -23.18 6.56 -8.28
CA LEU A 123 -24.64 6.69 -8.14
C LEU A 123 -25.11 6.51 -6.69
N LEU A 124 -24.45 5.64 -5.92
CA LEU A 124 -24.79 5.33 -4.53
C LEU A 124 -24.54 6.51 -3.57
N GLU A 125 -23.69 7.47 -3.94
CA GLU A 125 -23.46 8.70 -3.15
C GLU A 125 -24.69 9.62 -3.12
N ASN A 126 -25.67 9.42 -4.01
CA ASN A 126 -26.89 10.22 -4.07
C ASN A 126 -28.06 9.64 -3.26
N MET A 127 -27.83 8.54 -2.54
CA MET A 127 -28.86 7.96 -1.68
C MET A 127 -29.01 8.76 -0.38
N PRO A 128 -30.22 8.86 0.21
CA PRO A 128 -30.43 9.56 1.48
C PRO A 128 -29.57 9.06 2.66
N PHE A 129 -29.06 7.83 2.57
CA PHE A 129 -28.18 7.21 3.57
C PHE A 129 -26.70 7.62 3.42
N ALA A 130 -26.29 8.18 2.28
CA ALA A 130 -24.90 8.52 1.97
C ALA A 130 -24.53 9.96 2.38
N ASP A 131 -25.04 10.43 3.51
CA ASP A 131 -24.88 11.83 3.97
C ASP A 131 -23.42 12.22 4.29
N HIS A 132 -22.55 11.25 4.54
CA HIS A 132 -21.12 11.43 4.81
C HIS A 132 -20.21 11.34 3.57
N GLY A 133 -20.73 11.01 2.37
CA GLY A 133 -19.96 11.00 1.12
C GLY A 133 -18.80 9.98 1.04
N ALA A 134 -18.73 9.01 1.97
CA ALA A 134 -17.65 8.02 2.06
C ALA A 134 -18.18 6.57 1.92
N LEU A 135 -19.27 6.40 1.18
CA LEU A 135 -19.90 5.10 0.99
C LEU A 135 -19.13 4.19 0.01
N LEU A 136 -18.21 4.80 -0.75
CA LEU A 136 -17.40 4.16 -1.76
C LEU A 136 -15.92 4.29 -1.42
N ASP A 137 -15.12 3.46 -2.09
CA ASP A 137 -13.67 3.45 -2.00
C ASP A 137 -13.07 3.69 -3.40
N PRO A 138 -13.23 4.90 -3.97
CA PRO A 138 -12.61 5.23 -5.25
C PRO A 138 -11.10 5.37 -5.07
N PRO A 139 -10.31 5.10 -6.12
CA PRO A 139 -8.88 5.36 -6.10
C PRO A 139 -8.52 6.78 -5.67
N SER A 140 -7.40 6.93 -4.97
CA SER A 140 -6.92 8.23 -4.51
C SER A 140 -5.43 8.42 -4.82
N VAL A 141 -5.01 9.67 -4.96
CA VAL A 141 -3.65 10.02 -5.41
C VAL A 141 -2.58 9.68 -4.37
N ASP A 142 -2.88 9.82 -3.08
CA ASP A 142 -2.00 9.46 -1.96
C ASP A 142 -1.73 7.93 -1.91
N VAL A 143 -2.76 7.10 -1.98
CA VAL A 143 -2.63 5.63 -2.00
C VAL A 143 -1.92 5.16 -3.27
N SER A 144 -2.29 5.75 -4.42
CA SER A 144 -1.64 5.44 -5.70
C SER A 144 -0.15 5.79 -5.70
N ALA A 145 0.23 6.93 -5.12
CA ALA A 145 1.62 7.35 -5.00
C ALA A 145 2.44 6.40 -4.10
N ARG A 146 1.86 5.89 -2.99
CA ARG A 146 2.52 4.89 -2.14
C ARG A 146 2.74 3.57 -2.87
N CYS A 147 1.76 3.09 -3.63
CA CYS A 147 1.87 1.87 -4.44
C CYS A 147 2.98 2.00 -5.50
N ILE A 148 2.99 3.11 -6.24
CA ILE A 148 4.03 3.41 -7.24
C ILE A 148 5.40 3.47 -6.57
N SER A 149 5.50 4.15 -5.42
CA SER A 149 6.75 4.26 -4.66
C SER A 149 7.30 2.89 -4.27
N PHE A 150 6.45 1.99 -3.74
CA PHE A 150 6.85 0.65 -3.39
C PHE A 150 7.33 -0.15 -4.60
N LEU A 151 6.53 -0.21 -5.66
CA LEU A 151 6.84 -0.97 -6.86
C LEU A 151 8.13 -0.45 -7.51
N THR A 152 8.31 0.87 -7.60
CA THR A 152 9.56 1.46 -8.10
C THR A 152 10.75 1.15 -7.19
N GLN A 153 10.58 1.17 -5.87
CA GLN A 153 11.63 0.79 -4.94
C GLN A 153 12.07 -0.68 -5.13
N LEU A 154 11.14 -1.56 -5.50
CA LEU A 154 11.39 -2.97 -5.80
C LEU A 154 12.03 -3.20 -7.19
N GLY A 155 12.10 -2.16 -8.03
CA GLY A 155 12.77 -2.19 -9.34
C GLY A 155 11.85 -2.12 -10.55
N TYR A 156 10.55 -1.88 -10.37
CA TYR A 156 9.63 -1.64 -11.49
C TYR A 156 9.82 -0.22 -12.05
N ASP A 157 9.84 -0.08 -13.38
CA ASP A 157 10.02 1.21 -14.04
C ASP A 157 8.84 1.57 -14.98
N GLN A 158 8.98 2.67 -15.72
CA GLN A 158 7.94 3.16 -16.63
C GLN A 158 7.67 2.25 -17.84
N THR A 159 8.51 1.25 -18.09
CA THR A 159 8.24 0.22 -19.11
C THR A 159 7.17 -0.77 -18.62
N ASN A 160 6.95 -0.85 -17.30
CA ASN A 160 5.88 -1.65 -16.72
C ASN A 160 4.52 -0.94 -16.86
N GLY A 161 3.53 -1.65 -17.41
CA GLY A 161 2.20 -1.10 -17.66
C GLY A 161 1.45 -0.64 -16.40
N THR A 162 1.68 -1.28 -15.25
CA THR A 162 1.07 -0.89 -13.97
C THR A 162 1.61 0.46 -13.50
N ILE A 163 2.94 0.63 -13.51
CA ILE A 163 3.60 1.91 -13.17
C ILE A 163 3.15 3.01 -14.12
N LYS A 164 3.16 2.75 -15.43
CA LYS A 164 2.76 3.72 -16.45
C LYS A 164 1.35 4.24 -16.21
N ARG A 165 0.37 3.35 -16.03
CA ARG A 165 -1.03 3.73 -15.72
C ARG A 165 -1.15 4.49 -14.40
N GLY A 166 -0.39 4.10 -13.38
CA GLY A 166 -0.37 4.81 -12.09
C GLY A 166 0.14 6.24 -12.23
N ILE A 167 1.23 6.46 -12.98
CA ILE A 167 1.76 7.80 -13.24
C ILE A 167 0.77 8.64 -14.06
N GLU A 168 0.14 8.03 -15.07
CA GLU A 168 -0.92 8.70 -15.86
C GLU A 168 -2.11 9.10 -14.98
N TYR A 169 -2.51 8.23 -14.04
CA TYR A 169 -3.54 8.53 -13.04
C TYR A 169 -3.14 9.72 -12.15
N LEU A 170 -1.93 9.75 -11.59
CA LEU A 170 -1.46 10.87 -10.77
C LEU A 170 -1.47 12.20 -11.53
N LYS A 171 -0.99 12.19 -12.79
CA LYS A 171 -0.98 13.39 -13.64
C LYS A 171 -2.38 13.89 -13.98
N LYS A 172 -3.32 12.98 -14.21
CA LYS A 172 -4.71 13.32 -14.52
C LYS A 172 -5.44 13.96 -13.32
N ASN A 173 -5.04 13.60 -12.10
CA ASN A 173 -5.65 14.07 -10.86
C ASN A 173 -4.80 15.13 -10.14
N GLN A 174 -3.90 15.81 -10.86
CA GLN A 174 -3.21 16.99 -10.34
C GLN A 174 -4.13 18.20 -10.49
N GLU A 175 -4.20 19.02 -9.44
CA GLU A 175 -4.98 20.26 -9.44
C GLU A 175 -4.35 21.32 -10.36
N GLU A 176 -5.14 22.31 -10.78
CA GLU A 176 -4.65 23.38 -11.68
C GLU A 176 -3.50 24.20 -11.06
N ASP A 177 -3.44 24.29 -9.73
CA ASP A 177 -2.36 24.97 -8.99
C ASP A 177 -1.12 24.09 -8.78
N GLY A 178 -1.15 22.85 -9.28
CA GLY A 178 -0.07 21.87 -9.19
C GLY A 178 -0.09 21.00 -7.93
N SER A 179 -1.05 21.20 -7.02
CA SER A 179 -1.21 20.37 -5.83
C SER A 179 -1.90 19.03 -6.12
N TRP A 180 -1.99 18.17 -5.10
CA TRP A 180 -2.76 16.93 -5.11
C TRP A 180 -3.62 16.86 -3.85
N TYR A 181 -4.86 16.41 -3.99
CA TYR A 181 -5.77 16.22 -2.86
C TYR A 181 -5.30 15.11 -1.91
N GLY A 182 -5.17 15.42 -0.61
CA GLY A 182 -4.88 14.44 0.43
C GLY A 182 -6.17 13.81 0.97
N ARG A 183 -6.46 12.57 0.57
CA ARG A 183 -7.70 11.87 0.97
C ARG A 183 -7.62 11.34 2.40
N TRP A 184 -6.43 10.92 2.84
CA TRP A 184 -6.18 10.27 4.13
C TRP A 184 -5.17 10.98 5.04
N GLY A 185 -4.71 12.17 4.64
CA GLY A 185 -3.78 13.02 5.41
C GLY A 185 -2.49 13.36 4.69
#